data_AF-A0A7V5VP71-F1
#
_entry.id   AF-A0A7V5VP71-F1
#
_cell.length_a   1.000
_cell.length_b   1.000
_cell.length_c   1.000
_cell.angle_alpha   90.00
_cell.angle_beta   90.00
_cell.angle_gamma   90.00
#
_symmetry.space_group_name_H-M   'P 1'
#
loop_
_entity.id
_entity.type
_entity.pdbx_description
1 polymer ?
#
loop_
_entity_poly.entity_id
_entity_poly.type
_entity_poly.pdbx_seq_one_letter_code
_entity_poly.pdbx_strand_id
1 'polypeptide(L)'
;MLQEALADSQLQAVKSQLESRGFGINTDEAQAVQLAGGQQVLIPFGENAHLVWTKTNGQAAAVGLIRQGNKTLNISVTGEERVVRFLPQGKVEKLLRKLREKPKFQEFEGKLHQKGKRIGKIRALFDETNKVAILGIASEGNDERIAHQVRIKLKPDKEDEPDYALPRSNRPCNRD
;
A
#
# COMPACT_ATOMS: atom_id res chain seq x y z
N MET A 1 10.89 19.12 -7.65
CA MET A 1 9.99 17.96 -7.46
C MET A 1 9.49 17.43 -8.80
N LEU A 2 8.66 18.15 -9.57
CA LEU A 2 8.08 17.59 -10.79
C LEU A 2 9.14 17.20 -11.84
N GLN A 3 10.08 18.09 -12.16
CA GLN A 3 11.18 17.79 -13.08
C GLN A 3 12.07 16.63 -12.61
N GLU A 4 12.28 16.53 -11.30
CA GLU A 4 13.03 15.43 -10.69
C GLU A 4 12.31 14.09 -10.87
N ALA A 5 11.00 14.04 -10.56
CA ALA A 5 10.18 12.85 -10.74
C ALA A 5 10.13 12.42 -12.22
N LEU A 6 10.01 13.38 -13.14
CA LEU A 6 10.01 13.11 -14.57
C LEU A 6 11.37 12.63 -15.08
N ALA A 7 12.48 12.96 -14.41
CA ALA A 7 13.81 12.43 -14.73
C ALA A 7 14.16 11.12 -14.00
N ASP A 8 13.31 10.68 -13.05
CA ASP A 8 13.58 9.52 -12.21
C ASP A 8 13.50 8.21 -12.99
N SER A 9 14.51 7.35 -12.82
CA SER A 9 14.61 6.10 -13.56
C SER A 9 13.51 5.10 -13.23
N GLN A 10 12.97 5.11 -12.01
CA GLN A 10 11.84 4.25 -11.63
C GLN A 10 10.57 4.71 -12.35
N LEU A 11 10.31 6.03 -12.39
CA LEU A 11 9.14 6.57 -13.10
C LEU A 11 9.24 6.27 -14.59
N GLN A 12 10.41 6.48 -15.20
CA GLN A 12 10.63 6.16 -16.62
C GLN A 12 10.47 4.66 -16.92
N ALA A 13 10.94 3.78 -16.03
CA ALA A 13 10.76 2.34 -16.21
C ALA A 13 9.28 1.96 -16.24
N VAL A 14 8.48 2.44 -15.28
CA VAL A 14 7.03 2.16 -15.26
C VAL A 14 6.34 2.80 -16.46
N LYS A 15 6.72 4.02 -16.84
CA LYS A 15 6.20 4.69 -18.04
C LYS A 15 6.37 3.78 -19.26
N SER A 16 7.57 3.26 -19.50
CA SER A 16 7.84 2.33 -20.61
C SER A 16 7.02 1.04 -20.53
N GLN A 17 6.79 0.51 -19.32
CA GLN A 17 5.92 -0.65 -19.11
C GLN A 17 4.46 -0.38 -19.47
N LEU A 18 3.99 0.83 -19.23
CA LEU A 18 2.62 1.25 -19.57
C LEU A 18 2.49 1.53 -21.08
N GLU A 19 3.45 2.22 -21.66
CA GLU A 19 3.47 2.53 -23.10
C GLU A 19 3.55 1.25 -23.95
N SER A 20 4.33 0.25 -23.52
CA SER A 20 4.37 -1.06 -24.21
C SER A 20 3.05 -1.83 -24.18
N ARG A 21 2.14 -1.46 -23.26
CA ARG A 21 0.77 -1.98 -23.16
C ARG A 21 -0.27 -1.10 -23.87
N GLY A 22 0.19 -0.06 -24.59
CA GLY A 22 -0.65 0.84 -25.37
C GLY A 22 -1.23 2.02 -24.59
N PHE A 23 -0.75 2.30 -23.37
CA PHE A 23 -1.19 3.46 -22.60
C PHE A 23 -0.39 4.72 -22.99
N GLY A 24 -1.10 5.74 -23.49
CA GLY A 24 -0.51 7.05 -23.76
C GLY A 24 -0.38 7.87 -22.47
N ILE A 25 0.85 8.18 -22.05
CA ILE A 25 1.12 8.93 -20.82
C ILE A 25 1.27 10.41 -21.14
N ASN A 26 0.38 11.25 -20.59
CA ASN A 26 0.46 12.70 -20.72
C ASN A 26 1.13 13.33 -19.50
N THR A 27 2.42 13.67 -19.61
CA THR A 27 3.17 14.30 -18.52
C THR A 27 2.79 15.75 -18.26
N ASP A 28 2.06 16.40 -19.17
CA ASP A 28 1.63 17.80 -19.01
C ASP A 28 0.51 17.93 -17.97
N GLU A 29 -0.24 16.85 -17.74
CA GLU A 29 -1.27 16.75 -16.70
C GLU A 29 -0.71 16.28 -15.36
N ALA A 30 0.63 16.18 -15.23
CA ALA A 30 1.25 15.73 -14.01
C ALA A 30 1.03 16.71 -12.85
N GLN A 31 0.57 16.18 -11.72
CA GLN A 31 0.31 16.91 -10.50
C GLN A 31 1.31 16.51 -9.42
N ALA A 32 1.98 17.49 -8.83
CA ALA A 32 2.89 17.29 -7.72
C ALA A 32 2.21 17.66 -6.40
N VAL A 33 2.32 16.79 -5.40
CA VAL A 33 1.72 16.96 -4.07
C VAL A 33 2.79 16.74 -2.99
N GLN A 34 2.90 17.68 -2.06
CA GLN A 34 3.72 17.53 -0.87
C GLN A 34 2.91 16.81 0.22
N LEU A 35 3.40 15.67 0.69
CA LEU A 35 2.79 14.88 1.76
C LEU A 35 3.52 15.13 3.08
N ALA A 36 2.86 14.85 4.22
CA ALA A 36 3.38 15.00 5.59
C ALA A 36 4.55 14.05 5.96
N GLY A 37 5.22 13.47 4.97
CA GLY A 37 6.35 12.57 5.10
C GLY A 37 7.06 12.27 3.78
N GLY A 38 6.80 13.03 2.71
CA GLY A 38 7.39 12.75 1.40
C GLY A 38 6.76 13.57 0.29
N GLN A 39 7.13 13.26 -0.93
CA GLN A 39 6.68 13.90 -2.15
C GLN A 39 5.95 12.87 -2.99
N GLN A 40 4.92 13.30 -3.72
CA GLN A 40 4.22 12.46 -4.66
C GLN A 40 3.97 13.22 -5.95
N VAL A 41 4.14 12.55 -7.08
CA VAL A 41 3.73 13.02 -8.40
C VAL A 41 2.73 12.02 -8.97
N LEU A 42 1.63 12.54 -9.49
CA LEU A 42 0.55 11.79 -10.11
C LEU A 42 0.45 12.22 -11.57
N ILE A 43 0.55 11.27 -12.50
CA ILE A 43 0.44 11.52 -13.94
C ILE A 43 -0.74 10.70 -14.46
N PRO A 44 -1.88 11.30 -14.80
CA PRO A 44 -3.01 10.56 -15.32
C PRO A 44 -2.68 9.99 -16.71
N PHE A 45 -3.23 8.81 -17.02
CA PHE A 45 -3.15 8.21 -18.34
C PHE A 45 -4.47 7.49 -18.68
N GLY A 46 -5.46 8.28 -19.08
CA GLY A 46 -6.83 7.82 -19.25
C GLY A 46 -7.68 7.93 -17.98
N GLU A 47 -8.97 7.65 -18.11
CA GLU A 47 -9.99 8.02 -17.12
C GLU A 47 -9.80 7.36 -15.74
N ASN A 48 -9.22 6.17 -15.71
CA ASN A 48 -9.15 5.33 -14.52
C ASN A 48 -7.72 4.91 -14.17
N ALA A 49 -6.70 5.59 -14.68
CA ALA A 49 -5.32 5.17 -14.49
C ALA A 49 -4.34 6.32 -14.22
N HIS A 50 -3.35 6.04 -13.37
CA HIS A 50 -2.39 7.00 -12.87
C HIS A 50 -1.01 6.37 -12.75
N LEU A 51 0.01 7.06 -13.23
CA LEU A 51 1.40 6.76 -12.95
C LEU A 51 1.78 7.57 -11.72
N VAL A 52 2.14 6.86 -10.65
CA VAL A 52 2.43 7.46 -9.36
C VAL A 52 3.91 7.31 -9.07
N TRP A 53 4.56 8.43 -8.78
CA TRP A 53 5.91 8.45 -8.23
C TRP A 53 5.85 9.02 -6.82
N THR A 54 6.58 8.41 -5.91
CA THR A 54 6.68 8.85 -4.52
C THR A 54 8.14 8.92 -4.12
N LYS A 55 8.51 9.94 -3.36
CA LYS A 55 9.82 10.04 -2.72
C LYS A 55 9.68 10.31 -1.23
N THR A 56 10.18 9.37 -0.43
CA THR A 56 10.11 9.41 1.03
C THR A 56 11.49 9.06 1.58
N ASN A 57 12.03 9.88 2.48
CA ASN A 57 13.36 9.69 3.07
C ASN A 57 14.47 9.46 2.03
N GLY A 58 14.43 10.20 0.92
CA GLY A 58 15.40 10.08 -0.17
C GLY A 58 15.20 8.88 -1.09
N GLN A 59 14.30 7.94 -0.76
CA GLN A 59 14.01 6.77 -1.59
C GLN A 59 12.83 7.08 -2.52
N ALA A 60 13.07 6.96 -3.82
CA ALA A 60 12.07 7.09 -4.86
C ALA A 60 11.46 5.72 -5.21
N ALA A 61 10.18 5.71 -5.55
CA ALA A 61 9.46 4.55 -6.06
C ALA A 61 8.41 5.00 -7.06
N ALA A 62 8.14 4.17 -8.06
CA ALA A 62 7.07 4.42 -9.03
C ALA A 62 6.18 3.19 -9.21
N VAL A 63 4.92 3.42 -9.53
CA VAL A 63 3.92 2.38 -9.80
C VAL A 63 2.85 2.89 -10.75
N GLY A 64 2.46 2.07 -11.72
CA GLY A 64 1.30 2.31 -12.56
C GLY A 64 0.06 1.75 -11.86
N LEU A 65 -1.00 2.55 -11.74
CA LEU A 65 -2.25 2.14 -11.10
C LEU A 65 -3.37 2.22 -12.12
N ILE A 66 -4.09 1.12 -12.34
CA ILE A 66 -5.25 1.07 -13.25
C ILE A 66 -6.44 0.54 -12.46
N ARG A 67 -7.47 1.37 -12.28
CA ARG A 67 -8.68 0.99 -11.57
C ARG A 67 -9.53 0.07 -12.44
N GLN A 68 -9.93 -1.06 -11.88
CA GLN A 68 -10.77 -2.09 -12.49
C GLN A 68 -11.96 -2.39 -11.56
N GLY A 69 -13.02 -1.58 -11.66
CA GLY A 69 -14.18 -1.66 -10.78
C GLY A 69 -13.82 -1.39 -9.31
N ASN A 70 -13.91 -2.44 -8.47
CA ASN A 70 -13.54 -2.39 -7.05
C ASN A 70 -12.08 -2.83 -6.76
N LYS A 71 -11.29 -3.08 -7.80
CA LYS A 71 -9.87 -3.45 -7.73
C LYS A 71 -9.00 -2.40 -8.41
N THR A 72 -7.69 -2.51 -8.17
CA THR A 72 -6.66 -1.76 -8.87
C THR A 72 -5.58 -2.73 -9.32
N LEU A 73 -5.22 -2.68 -10.60
CA LEU A 73 -4.05 -3.34 -11.14
C LEU A 73 -2.84 -2.42 -10.95
N ASN A 74 -1.85 -2.89 -10.21
CA ASN A 74 -0.59 -2.22 -9.98
C ASN A 74 0.48 -2.80 -10.90
N ILE A 75 1.16 -1.95 -11.67
CA ILE A 75 2.26 -2.32 -12.56
C ILE A 75 3.55 -1.78 -11.97
N SER A 76 4.49 -2.67 -11.69
CA SER A 76 5.79 -2.31 -11.11
C SER A 76 6.79 -1.82 -12.16
N VAL A 77 7.95 -1.36 -11.70
CA VAL A 77 9.10 -0.98 -12.54
C VAL A 77 9.63 -2.14 -13.40
N THR A 78 9.43 -3.39 -12.96
CA THR A 78 9.82 -4.60 -13.72
C THR A 78 8.71 -5.09 -14.64
N GLY A 79 7.56 -4.41 -14.67
CA GLY A 79 6.37 -4.86 -15.41
C GLY A 79 5.57 -5.94 -14.70
N GLU A 80 5.89 -6.27 -13.44
CA GLU A 80 5.10 -7.21 -12.63
C GLU A 80 3.72 -6.62 -12.34
N GLU A 81 2.70 -7.44 -12.51
CA GLU A 81 1.29 -7.08 -12.33
C GLU A 81 0.74 -7.61 -11.01
N ARG A 82 0.20 -6.71 -10.19
CA ARG A 82 -0.41 -7.05 -8.90
C ARG A 82 -1.82 -6.51 -8.81
N VAL A 83 -2.79 -7.39 -8.64
CA VAL A 83 -4.18 -6.98 -8.44
C VAL A 83 -4.41 -6.76 -6.96
N VAL A 84 -4.73 -5.53 -6.58
CA VAL A 84 -5.02 -5.15 -5.20
C VAL A 84 -6.45 -4.68 -5.04
N ARG A 85 -7.05 -4.94 -3.88
CA ARG A 85 -8.37 -4.39 -3.52
C ARG A 85 -8.55 -4.28 -2.02
N PHE A 86 -9.46 -3.43 -1.58
CA PHE A 86 -9.82 -3.41 -0.15
C PHE A 86 -10.63 -4.65 0.23
N LEU A 87 -10.35 -5.22 1.41
CA LEU A 87 -11.22 -6.24 1.99
C LEU A 87 -12.45 -5.56 2.61
N PRO A 88 -13.64 -6.18 2.49
CA PRO A 88 -14.82 -5.74 3.23
C PRO A 88 -14.58 -5.75 4.73
N GLN A 89 -15.15 -4.77 5.45
CA GLN A 89 -14.96 -4.59 6.88
C GLN A 89 -15.21 -5.88 7.70
N GLY A 90 -16.28 -6.63 7.40
CA GLY A 90 -16.57 -7.89 8.07
C GLY A 90 -15.49 -8.97 7.88
N LYS A 91 -14.79 -8.99 6.73
CA LYS A 91 -13.63 -9.87 6.54
C LYS A 91 -12.42 -9.39 7.34
N VAL A 92 -12.20 -8.08 7.40
CA VAL A 92 -11.11 -7.48 8.19
C VAL A 92 -11.27 -7.78 9.68
N GLU A 93 -12.48 -7.66 10.21
CA GLU A 93 -12.78 -7.96 11.62
C GLU A 93 -12.60 -9.44 11.95
N LYS A 94 -13.05 -10.33 11.05
CA LYS A 94 -12.84 -11.78 11.21
C LYS A 94 -11.35 -12.15 11.16
N LEU A 95 -10.60 -11.54 10.24
CA LEU A 95 -9.15 -11.71 10.15
C LEU A 95 -8.48 -11.22 11.44
N LEU A 96 -8.82 -10.01 11.92
CA LEU A 96 -8.30 -9.46 13.17
C LEU A 96 -8.57 -10.37 14.37
N ARG A 97 -9.79 -10.90 14.49
CA ARG A 97 -10.14 -11.85 15.56
C ARG A 97 -9.22 -13.07 15.54
N LYS A 98 -9.02 -13.69 14.37
CA LYS A 98 -8.11 -14.83 14.20
C LYS A 98 -6.65 -14.48 14.44
N LEU A 99 -6.24 -13.23 14.19
CA LEU A 99 -4.88 -12.76 14.50
C LEU A 99 -4.67 -12.61 16.00
N ARG A 100 -5.66 -12.08 16.74
CA ARG A 100 -5.59 -11.95 18.20
C ARG A 100 -5.49 -13.28 18.94
N GLU A 101 -5.91 -14.37 18.33
CA GLU A 101 -5.68 -15.73 18.83
C GLU A 101 -4.23 -16.19 18.68
N LYS A 102 -3.36 -15.41 18.02
CA LYS A 102 -1.95 -15.77 17.77
C LYS A 102 -1.01 -15.08 18.76
N PRO A 103 -0.11 -15.83 19.44
CA PRO A 103 0.83 -15.27 20.41
C PRO A 103 1.70 -14.13 19.85
N LYS A 104 2.20 -14.26 18.61
CA LYS A 104 3.02 -13.23 17.96
C LYS A 104 2.28 -11.91 17.71
N PHE A 105 0.98 -11.98 17.45
CA PHE A 105 0.16 -10.77 17.27
C PHE A 105 -0.17 -10.13 18.62
N GLN A 106 -0.39 -10.95 19.66
CA GLN A 106 -0.55 -10.47 21.04
C GLN A 106 0.72 -9.76 21.53
N GLU A 107 1.91 -10.28 21.22
CA GLU A 107 3.18 -9.58 21.49
C GLU A 107 3.27 -8.23 20.77
N PHE A 108 2.79 -8.16 19.52
CA PHE A 108 2.74 -6.91 18.77
C PHE A 108 1.75 -5.91 19.39
N GLU A 109 0.53 -6.36 19.75
CA GLU A 109 -0.44 -5.54 20.49
C GLU A 109 0.15 -5.07 21.82
N GLY A 110 0.87 -5.94 22.54
CA GLY A 110 1.57 -5.59 23.77
C GLY A 110 2.64 -4.51 23.56
N LYS A 111 3.45 -4.63 22.51
CA LYS A 111 4.45 -3.61 22.13
C LYS A 111 3.81 -2.28 21.71
N LEU A 112 2.64 -2.31 21.07
CA LEU A 112 1.88 -1.10 20.78
C LEU A 112 1.36 -0.45 22.06
N HIS A 113 0.81 -1.26 22.97
CA HIS A 113 0.27 -0.79 24.23
C HIS A 113 1.35 -0.17 25.14
N GLN A 114 2.54 -0.78 25.19
CA GLN A 114 3.72 -0.20 25.87
C GLN A 114 4.14 1.16 25.31
N LYS A 115 3.83 1.43 24.04
CA LYS A 115 4.06 2.73 23.40
C LYS A 115 2.88 3.70 23.57
N GLY A 116 1.91 3.37 24.43
CA GLY A 116 0.70 4.16 24.67
C GLY A 116 -0.26 4.18 23.48
N LYS A 117 -0.16 3.23 22.54
CA LYS A 117 -0.98 3.18 21.33
C LYS A 117 -1.89 1.98 21.36
N ARG A 118 -3.17 2.18 21.02
CA ARG A 118 -4.13 1.09 20.81
C ARG A 118 -4.46 0.94 19.34
N ILE A 119 -4.91 -0.26 18.98
CA ILE A 119 -5.41 -0.59 17.65
C ILE A 119 -6.79 0.06 17.50
N GLY A 120 -6.87 1.12 16.68
CA GLY A 120 -8.13 1.74 16.28
C GLY A 120 -8.77 1.04 15.08
N LYS A 121 -9.41 1.82 14.21
CA LYS A 121 -10.00 1.29 12.97
C LYS A 121 -8.93 0.65 12.08
N ILE A 122 -9.20 -0.55 11.58
CA ILE A 122 -8.33 -1.29 10.67
C ILE A 122 -8.92 -1.27 9.27
N ARG A 123 -8.08 -0.99 8.28
CA ARG A 123 -8.39 -1.21 6.86
C ARG A 123 -7.41 -2.24 6.30
N ALA A 124 -7.87 -3.13 5.43
CA ALA A 124 -6.98 -4.11 4.81
C ALA A 124 -6.98 -3.95 3.29
N LEU A 125 -5.78 -3.80 2.72
CA LEU A 125 -5.55 -3.92 1.27
C LEU A 125 -5.08 -5.34 0.98
N PHE A 126 -5.81 -6.08 0.16
CA PHE A 126 -5.49 -7.45 -0.24
C PHE A 126 -4.84 -7.45 -1.63
N ASP A 127 -3.63 -7.98 -1.70
CA ASP A 127 -2.93 -8.37 -2.91
C ASP A 127 -3.39 -9.78 -3.31
N GLU A 128 -4.23 -9.85 -4.35
CA GLU A 128 -4.79 -11.10 -4.87
C GLU A 128 -3.73 -11.97 -5.55
N THR A 129 -2.68 -11.34 -6.10
CA THR A 129 -1.58 -12.02 -6.81
C THR A 129 -0.71 -12.76 -5.82
N ASN A 130 -0.28 -12.08 -4.76
CA ASN A 130 0.62 -12.66 -3.75
C ASN A 130 -0.10 -13.29 -2.55
N LYS A 131 -1.43 -13.17 -2.49
CA LYS A 131 -2.26 -13.58 -1.34
C LYS A 131 -1.78 -12.93 -0.04
N VAL A 132 -1.52 -11.63 -0.08
CA VAL A 132 -1.06 -10.85 1.09
C VAL A 132 -2.08 -9.78 1.45
N ALA A 133 -2.53 -9.74 2.70
CA ALA A 133 -3.27 -8.62 3.26
C ALA A 133 -2.31 -7.63 3.94
N ILE A 134 -2.47 -6.34 3.66
CA ILE A 134 -1.79 -5.25 4.33
C ILE A 134 -2.80 -4.57 5.24
N LEU A 135 -2.67 -4.77 6.54
CA LEU A 135 -3.48 -4.13 7.56
C LEU A 135 -2.90 -2.75 7.89
N GLY A 136 -3.64 -1.70 7.52
CA GLY A 136 -3.42 -0.35 8.02
C GLY A 136 -4.13 -0.18 9.36
N ILE A 137 -3.36 0.03 10.42
CA ILE A 137 -3.84 0.24 11.79
C ILE A 137 -3.78 1.73 12.10
N ALA A 138 -4.95 2.34 12.29
CA ALA A 138 -5.05 3.72 12.77
C ALA A 138 -4.71 3.80 14.26
N SER A 139 -4.21 4.97 14.69
CA SER A 139 -4.09 5.29 16.11
C SER A 139 -5.47 5.62 16.69
N GLU A 140 -5.74 5.13 17.90
CA GLU A 140 -6.94 5.49 18.66
C GLU A 140 -7.06 7.03 18.76
N GLY A 141 -8.23 7.58 18.40
CA GLY A 141 -8.50 9.02 18.36
C GLY A 141 -8.15 9.73 17.05
N ASN A 142 -7.55 9.05 16.06
CA ASN A 142 -7.31 9.60 14.72
C ASN A 142 -7.47 8.51 13.64
N ASP A 143 -8.73 8.26 13.27
CA ASP A 143 -9.14 7.22 12.32
C ASP A 143 -8.68 7.48 10.87
N GLU A 144 -8.22 8.69 10.57
CA GLU A 144 -7.72 9.06 9.24
C GLU A 144 -6.24 8.75 9.05
N ARG A 145 -5.47 8.67 10.15
CA ARG A 145 -4.02 8.49 10.08
C ARG A 145 -3.61 7.05 10.42
N ILE A 146 -3.19 6.30 9.40
CA ILE A 146 -2.58 4.99 9.58
C ILE A 146 -1.23 5.16 10.29
N ALA A 147 -1.12 4.66 11.51
CA ALA A 147 0.07 4.75 12.33
C ALA A 147 1.01 3.55 12.15
N HIS A 148 0.45 2.37 11.85
CA HIS A 148 1.22 1.15 11.63
C HIS A 148 0.65 0.35 10.47
N GLN A 149 1.53 -0.34 9.74
CA GLN A 149 1.14 -1.28 8.70
C GLN A 149 1.69 -2.66 9.02
N VAL A 150 0.82 -3.67 8.97
CA VAL A 150 1.19 -5.07 9.15
C VAL A 150 0.85 -5.81 7.87
N ARG A 151 1.86 -6.34 7.19
CA ARG A 151 1.64 -7.25 6.07
C ARG A 151 1.25 -8.60 6.63
N ILE A 152 0.48 -9.40 5.90
CA ILE A 152 -0.02 -10.68 6.39
C ILE A 152 -0.19 -11.61 5.22
N LYS A 153 0.53 -12.73 5.20
CA LYS A 153 0.27 -13.77 4.20
C LYS A 153 -1.04 -14.47 4.56
N LEU A 154 -1.92 -14.65 3.58
CA LEU A 154 -3.21 -15.31 3.74
C LEU A 154 -3.16 -16.69 3.11
N LYS A 155 -4.07 -17.57 3.55
CA LYS A 155 -4.19 -18.90 2.95
C LYS A 155 -4.69 -18.78 1.50
N PRO A 156 -4.26 -19.67 0.58
CA PRO A 156 -4.56 -19.58 -0.85
C PRO A 156 -6.05 -19.42 -1.17
N ASP A 157 -6.90 -20.12 -0.42
CA ASP A 157 -8.36 -20.19 -0.65
C ASP A 157 -9.18 -19.37 0.36
N LYS A 158 -8.54 -18.65 1.28
CA LYS A 158 -9.22 -17.93 2.36
C LYS A 158 -8.61 -16.57 2.63
N GLU A 159 -9.35 -15.55 2.21
CA GLU A 159 -8.97 -14.14 2.34
C GLU A 159 -9.13 -13.58 3.76
N ASP A 160 -9.72 -14.37 4.66
CA ASP A 160 -9.94 -14.06 6.08
C ASP A 160 -9.15 -14.99 7.00
N GLU A 161 -8.25 -15.82 6.47
CA GLU A 161 -7.38 -16.68 7.27
C GLU A 161 -5.91 -16.33 7.05
N PRO A 162 -5.20 -15.96 8.13
CA PRO A 162 -3.77 -15.81 8.04
C PRO A 162 -3.12 -17.18 7.78
N ASP A 163 -2.23 -17.20 6.80
CA ASP A 163 -1.27 -18.27 6.64
C ASP A 163 -0.26 -18.18 7.80
N TYR A 164 0.27 -19.32 8.23
CA TYR A 164 1.00 -19.49 9.48
C TYR A 164 2.31 -18.67 9.56
N ALA A 165 2.69 -18.01 8.46
CA ALA A 165 3.80 -17.07 8.38
C ALA A 165 3.31 -15.61 8.29
N LEU A 166 3.17 -14.94 9.44
CA LEU A 166 2.97 -13.49 9.52
C LEU A 166 4.19 -12.75 10.07
N PRO A 167 4.44 -11.49 9.63
CA PRO A 167 5.74 -11.14 9.09
C PRO A 167 6.52 -10.11 9.89
N ARG A 168 7.73 -9.85 9.38
CA ARG A 168 8.63 -8.76 9.76
C ARG A 168 7.88 -7.43 9.81
N SER A 169 7.89 -6.81 10.99
CA SER A 169 7.52 -5.42 11.20
C SER A 169 8.39 -4.55 10.29
N ASN A 170 7.82 -3.94 9.25
CA ASN A 170 8.48 -2.77 8.68
C ASN A 170 8.32 -1.64 9.69
N ARG A 171 9.47 -1.12 10.12
CA ARG A 171 9.59 -0.09 11.15
C ARG A 171 8.61 1.06 10.87
N PRO A 172 8.00 1.65 11.90
CA PRO A 172 7.35 2.93 11.73
C PRO A 172 8.38 3.91 11.15
N CYS A 173 7.94 4.75 10.21
CA CYS A 173 8.67 5.97 9.88
C CYS A 173 8.81 6.76 11.19
N ASN A 174 10.02 6.76 11.75
CA ASN A 174 10.36 7.63 12.85
C ASN A 174 10.18 9.08 12.36
N ARG A 175 9.36 9.82 13.08
CA ARG A 175 9.45 11.28 13.15
C ARG A 175 10.52 11.58 14.20
N ASP A 176 11.58 12.25 13.77
CA ASP A 176 12.06 13.43 14.45
C ASP A 176 11.53 14.63 13.66
#